data_AF-A0A932TZQ0-F1
#
_entry.id   AF-A0A932TZQ0-F1
#
_cell.length_a   1.000
_cell.length_b   1.000
_cell.length_c   1.000
_cell.angle_alpha   90.00
_cell.angle_beta   90.00
_cell.angle_gamma   90.00
#
_symmetry.space_group_name_H-M   'P 1'
#
loop_
_entity.id
_entity.type
_entity.pdbx_description
1 polymer ?
#
loop_
_entity_poly.entity_id
_entity_poly.type
_entity_poly.pdbx_seq_one_letter_code
_entity_poly.pdbx_strand_id
1 'polypeptide(L)'
;MAFRTLEWTLRSRHRRGSGQARQGSGQAGAPSAGPGGALRLLDQTQLPHRVVYLELTTHQQVAHAIKTMQVRGAPAIGVAAAFGLALGARSLPDSPRDDFLAQLRSIRGELAAARPTAVNLAWALDKVMEAACHGPDATAIREAALAEAQRLAEADVAANRALGRHGAALIPDGARVLTHCNAGALATVGYGTALGVIRAAVEQGKRISVWADETRPRLQGAALTAWELQQDGIPVTLIADTAAGHLMRRGQVDCIVVGADRIAANGDVANKIG
;
A
#
# COMPACT_ATOMS: atom_id res chain seq x y z
N MET A 1 -0.18 13.57 10.40
CA MET A 1 -0.06 13.86 8.96
C MET A 1 -0.08 12.51 8.25
N ALA A 2 -1.16 12.15 7.55
CA ALA A 2 -1.31 10.78 7.02
C ALA A 2 -0.26 10.49 5.93
N PHE A 3 0.68 9.60 6.21
CA PHE A 3 1.68 9.13 5.26
C PHE A 3 1.01 8.51 4.03
N ARG A 4 1.59 8.74 2.85
CA ARG A 4 1.30 7.93 1.67
C ARG A 4 2.28 6.77 1.63
N THR A 5 1.75 5.56 1.55
CA THR A 5 2.55 4.32 1.45
C THR A 5 3.26 4.23 0.11
N LEU A 6 2.58 4.70 -0.94
CA LEU A 6 3.08 4.70 -2.30
C LEU A 6 2.56 5.91 -3.07
N GLU A 7 3.34 6.38 -4.04
CA GLU A 7 3.01 7.48 -4.92
C GLU A 7 3.72 7.32 -6.27
N TRP A 8 3.05 7.69 -7.35
CA TRP A 8 3.68 7.80 -8.67
C TRP A 8 4.37 9.15 -8.82
N THR A 9 5.67 9.14 -9.11
CA THR A 9 6.45 10.37 -9.31
C THR A 9 6.92 10.47 -10.75
N LEU A 10 6.80 11.65 -11.37
CA LEU A 10 7.43 11.91 -12.67
C LEU A 10 8.91 12.24 -12.44
N ARG A 11 9.83 11.52 -13.10
CA ARG A 11 11.23 11.95 -13.11
C ARG A 11 11.37 13.18 -13.99
N SER A 12 11.58 14.34 -13.36
CA SER A 12 12.10 15.50 -14.06
C SER A 12 13.56 15.22 -14.45
N ARG A 13 13.98 15.63 -15.66
CA ARG A 13 15.40 15.59 -16.04
C ARG A 13 16.15 16.56 -15.11
N HIS A 14 16.75 16.07 -14.04
CA HIS A 14 17.66 16.91 -13.27
C HIS A 14 18.91 17.21 -14.09
N ARG A 15 19.07 18.49 -14.43
CA ARG A 15 20.34 19.10 -14.84
C ARG A 15 21.40 18.68 -13.82
N ARG A 16 22.53 18.16 -14.31
CA ARG A 16 23.75 17.97 -13.51
C ARG A 16 24.17 19.33 -12.95
N GLY A 17 23.92 19.57 -11.67
CA GLY A 17 24.59 20.61 -10.90
C GLY A 17 26.02 20.16 -10.59
N SER A 18 26.97 20.99 -10.97
CA SER A 18 28.41 20.84 -10.76
C SER A 18 28.80 20.77 -9.28
N GLY A 19 29.57 19.75 -8.91
CA GLY A 19 30.28 19.63 -7.62
C GLY A 19 31.07 18.32 -7.57
N GLN A 20 32.40 18.42 -7.67
CA GLN A 20 33.33 17.29 -7.79
C GLN A 20 33.40 16.38 -6.56
N ALA A 21 33.49 15.06 -6.80
CA ALA A 21 34.60 14.21 -6.32
C ALA A 21 34.53 12.83 -7.02
N ARG A 22 35.62 12.43 -7.68
CA ARG A 22 35.80 11.13 -8.32
C ARG A 22 36.19 10.07 -7.29
N GLN A 23 35.67 8.85 -7.42
CA GLN A 23 36.44 7.61 -7.48
C GLN A 23 35.56 6.49 -8.09
N GLY A 24 36.15 5.69 -8.99
CA GLY A 24 35.41 4.83 -9.91
C GLY A 24 35.37 3.34 -9.52
N SER A 25 34.45 2.63 -10.16
CA SER A 25 34.64 1.28 -10.72
C SER A 25 33.46 0.97 -11.64
N GLY A 26 33.74 0.30 -12.76
CA GLY A 26 32.81 0.11 -13.87
C GLY A 26 31.65 -0.82 -13.54
N GLN A 27 30.44 -0.37 -13.89
CA GLN A 27 29.33 -1.25 -14.21
C GLN A 27 28.80 -0.85 -15.59
N ALA A 28 28.66 -1.85 -16.46
CA ALA A 28 28.03 -1.73 -17.76
C ALA A 28 26.66 -1.06 -17.61
N GLY A 29 26.45 0.02 -18.36
CA GLY A 29 25.27 0.86 -18.25
C GLY A 29 23.99 0.08 -18.53
N ALA A 30 23.11 0.02 -17.53
CA ALA A 30 21.70 -0.24 -17.76
C ALA A 30 21.16 0.84 -18.72
N PRO A 31 20.28 0.48 -19.68
CA PRO A 31 19.72 1.46 -20.61
C PRO A 31 19.06 2.57 -19.81
N SER A 32 19.52 3.81 -20.06
CA SER A 32 18.95 4.99 -19.42
C SER A 32 17.49 5.11 -19.88
N ALA A 33 16.56 4.72 -19.02
CA ALA A 33 15.16 5.06 -19.18
C ALA A 33 15.08 6.59 -19.36
N GLY A 34 14.42 7.04 -20.43
CA GLY A 34 14.13 8.45 -20.67
C GLY A 34 13.33 9.09 -19.52
N PRO A 35 12.87 10.35 -19.66
CA PRO A 35 11.97 10.93 -18.66
C PRO A 35 10.76 10.00 -18.49
N GLY A 36 10.66 9.36 -17.32
CA GLY A 36 9.71 8.28 -17.07
C GLY A 36 9.39 8.21 -15.59
N GLY A 37 8.13 8.00 -15.25
CA GLY A 37 7.71 7.94 -13.86
C GLY A 37 8.28 6.76 -13.07
N ALA A 38 8.39 6.91 -11.76
CA ALA A 38 8.81 5.87 -10.83
C ALA A 38 7.71 5.65 -9.79
N LEU A 39 7.63 4.43 -9.26
CA LEU A 39 6.83 4.16 -8.07
C LEU A 39 7.71 4.47 -6.86
N ARG A 40 7.38 5.53 -6.13
CA ARG A 40 7.98 5.81 -4.83
C ARG A 40 7.23 5.02 -3.77
N LEU A 41 7.94 4.24 -2.97
CA LEU A 41 7.38 3.31 -2.00
C LEU A 41 8.08 3.46 -0.65
N LEU A 42 7.34 3.53 0.45
CA LEU A 42 7.92 3.44 1.78
C LEU A 42 8.34 1.99 2.08
N ASP A 43 9.62 1.76 2.42
CA ASP A 43 10.08 0.44 2.86
C ASP A 43 9.62 0.17 4.29
N GLN A 44 8.53 -0.57 4.40
CA GLN A 44 7.93 -0.89 5.68
C GLN A 44 8.77 -1.85 6.53
N THR A 45 9.81 -2.49 5.98
CA THR A 45 10.70 -3.36 6.76
C THR A 45 11.65 -2.58 7.67
N GLN A 46 11.82 -1.29 7.39
CA GLN A 46 12.71 -0.39 8.14
C GLN A 46 12.00 0.29 9.32
N LEU A 47 10.67 0.26 9.34
CA LEU A 47 9.86 0.78 10.45
C LEU A 47 9.92 -0.16 11.67
N PRO A 48 9.89 0.37 12.90
CA PRO A 48 9.71 1.78 13.25
C PRO A 48 11.03 2.58 13.30
N HIS A 49 12.18 1.95 13.07
CA HIS A 49 13.49 2.54 13.35
C HIS A 49 13.94 3.58 12.32
N ARG A 50 13.58 3.41 11.04
CA ARG A 50 14.00 4.30 9.95
C ARG A 50 12.89 4.47 8.92
N VAL A 51 12.74 5.69 8.43
CA VAL A 51 11.85 6.01 7.30
C VAL A 51 12.69 6.03 6.03
N VAL A 52 12.55 5.01 5.20
CA VAL A 52 13.30 4.86 3.94
C VAL A 52 12.31 4.74 2.78
N TYR A 53 12.48 5.58 1.75
CA TYR A 53 11.70 5.49 0.53
C TYR A 53 12.54 4.87 -0.60
N LEU A 54 11.95 3.90 -1.29
CA LEU A 54 12.49 3.26 -2.47
C LEU A 54 11.93 3.95 -3.72
N GLU A 55 12.75 4.11 -4.74
CA GLU A 55 12.30 4.47 -6.09
C GLU A 55 12.37 3.25 -7.00
N LEU A 56 11.20 2.70 -7.34
CA LEU A 56 11.08 1.51 -8.17
C LEU A 56 10.77 1.94 -9.61
N THR A 57 11.58 1.45 -10.54
CA THR A 57 11.58 1.87 -11.95
C THR A 57 11.27 0.73 -12.91
N THR A 58 11.27 -0.52 -12.43
CA THR A 58 10.94 -1.72 -13.21
C THR A 58 9.89 -2.57 -12.50
N HIS A 59 9.17 -3.40 -13.25
CA HIS A 59 8.18 -4.31 -12.68
C HIS A 59 8.82 -5.39 -11.78
N GLN A 60 10.05 -5.82 -12.07
CA GLN A 60 10.78 -6.77 -11.23
C GLN A 60 11.13 -6.18 -9.86
N GLN A 61 11.48 -4.89 -9.81
CA GLN A 61 11.71 -4.20 -8.53
C GLN A 61 10.43 -4.12 -7.70
N VAL A 62 9.28 -3.89 -8.33
CA VAL A 62 7.97 -3.94 -7.67
C VAL A 62 7.64 -5.35 -7.19
N ALA A 63 7.82 -6.37 -8.04
CA ALA A 63 7.61 -7.76 -7.66
C ALA A 63 8.48 -8.16 -6.46
N HIS A 64 9.75 -7.72 -6.45
CA HIS A 64 10.63 -7.89 -5.31
C HIS A 64 10.07 -7.23 -4.04
N ALA A 65 9.71 -5.95 -4.10
CA ALA A 65 9.18 -5.21 -2.95
C ALA A 65 7.89 -5.84 -2.37
N ILE A 66 7.03 -6.38 -3.22
CA ILE A 66 5.84 -7.13 -2.81
C ILE A 66 6.24 -8.45 -2.13
N LYS A 67 7.16 -9.21 -2.74
CA LYS A 67 7.61 -10.52 -2.26
C LYS A 67 8.35 -10.43 -0.93
N THR A 68 9.21 -9.43 -0.76
CA THR A 68 10.00 -9.20 0.46
C THR A 68 9.26 -8.39 1.52
N MET A 69 7.99 -8.04 1.27
CA MET A 69 7.14 -7.28 2.18
C MET A 69 7.64 -5.88 2.52
N GLN A 70 8.44 -5.27 1.63
CA GLN A 70 8.71 -3.83 1.67
C GLN A 70 7.42 -3.02 1.51
N VAL A 71 6.45 -3.57 0.77
CA VAL A 71 5.05 -3.16 0.78
C VAL A 71 4.16 -4.29 1.27
N ARG A 72 3.17 -3.95 2.12
CA ARG A 72 2.19 -4.89 2.66
C ARG A 72 0.85 -4.20 2.92
N GLY A 73 -0.17 -5.02 3.17
CA GLY A 73 -1.57 -4.59 3.19
C GLY A 73 -2.23 -4.86 1.84
N ALA A 74 -3.43 -5.45 1.85
CA ALA A 74 -4.04 -5.97 0.63
C ALA A 74 -4.26 -4.87 -0.43
N PRO A 75 -4.78 -3.68 -0.09
CA PRO A 75 -4.90 -2.60 -1.07
C PRO A 75 -3.57 -2.04 -1.56
N ALA A 76 -2.60 -1.83 -0.65
CA ALA A 76 -1.27 -1.31 -1.02
C ALA A 76 -0.52 -2.24 -1.99
N ILE A 77 -0.58 -3.56 -1.76
CA ILE A 77 0.01 -4.55 -2.67
C ILE A 77 -0.67 -4.53 -4.04
N GLY A 78 -2.01 -4.43 -4.08
CA GLY A 78 -2.77 -4.36 -5.33
C GLY A 78 -2.35 -3.17 -6.17
N VAL A 79 -2.34 -1.98 -5.57
CA VAL A 79 -1.97 -0.74 -6.27
C VAL A 79 -0.48 -0.73 -6.64
N ALA A 80 0.41 -1.24 -5.79
CA ALA A 80 1.82 -1.41 -6.15
C ALA A 80 1.98 -2.31 -7.38
N ALA A 81 1.27 -3.45 -7.44
CA ALA A 81 1.30 -4.36 -8.58
C ALA A 81 0.74 -3.70 -9.86
N ALA A 82 -0.32 -2.90 -9.75
CA ALA A 82 -0.88 -2.13 -10.86
C ALA A 82 0.16 -1.17 -11.46
N PHE A 83 0.86 -0.40 -10.61
CA PHE A 83 1.98 0.44 -11.06
C PHE A 83 3.16 -0.39 -11.59
N GLY A 84 3.43 -1.56 -11.00
CA GLY A 84 4.40 -2.51 -11.53
C GLY A 84 4.09 -2.92 -12.97
N LEU A 85 2.82 -3.23 -13.27
CA LEU A 85 2.40 -3.60 -14.62
C LEU A 85 2.51 -2.42 -15.59
N ALA A 86 2.17 -1.20 -15.15
CA ALA A 86 2.36 0.01 -15.95
C ALA A 86 3.86 0.30 -16.25
N LEU A 87 4.75 0.09 -15.28
CA LEU A 87 6.22 0.17 -15.48
C LEU A 87 6.71 -0.89 -16.47
N GLY A 88 6.16 -2.11 -16.36
CA GLY A 88 6.44 -3.21 -17.29
C GLY A 88 5.98 -2.89 -18.71
N ALA A 89 4.73 -2.46 -18.87
CA ALA A 89 4.17 -1.99 -20.14
C ALA A 89 5.07 -0.93 -20.77
N ARG A 90 5.54 0.06 -20.01
CA ARG A 90 6.45 1.11 -20.50
C ARG A 90 7.84 0.59 -20.90
N SER A 91 8.30 -0.52 -20.33
CA SER A 91 9.63 -1.07 -20.60
C SER A 91 9.66 -1.96 -21.85
N LEU A 92 8.50 -2.40 -22.34
CA LEU A 92 8.40 -3.19 -23.57
C LEU A 92 8.79 -2.36 -24.80
N PRO A 93 9.40 -2.96 -25.84
CA PRO A 93 9.58 -2.31 -27.13
C PRO A 93 8.25 -2.19 -27.88
N ASP A 94 8.17 -1.26 -28.83
CA ASP A 94 7.02 -1.18 -29.73
C ASP A 94 6.96 -2.43 -30.61
N SER A 95 5.76 -2.99 -30.74
CA SER A 95 5.46 -4.22 -31.46
C SER A 95 4.00 -4.21 -31.90
N PRO A 96 3.59 -5.09 -32.84
CA PRO A 96 2.18 -5.27 -33.16
C PRO A 96 1.36 -5.49 -31.89
N ARG A 97 0.12 -4.96 -31.88
CA ARG A 97 -0.75 -4.93 -30.70
C ARG A 97 -0.84 -6.26 -29.96
N ASP A 98 -1.04 -7.35 -30.69
CA ASP A 98 -1.25 -8.66 -30.08
C ASP A 98 0.02 -9.22 -29.42
N ASP A 99 1.19 -8.97 -30.02
CA ASP A 99 2.50 -9.32 -29.46
C ASP A 99 2.81 -8.48 -28.22
N PHE A 100 2.47 -7.20 -28.25
CA PHE A 100 2.62 -6.31 -27.10
C PHE A 100 1.76 -6.79 -25.92
N LEU A 101 0.48 -7.10 -26.18
CA LEU A 101 -0.43 -7.63 -25.15
C LEU A 101 0.00 -9.01 -24.64
N ALA A 102 0.64 -9.85 -25.47
CA ALA A 102 1.18 -11.13 -25.03
C ALA A 102 2.37 -10.95 -24.08
N GLN A 103 3.30 -10.04 -24.40
CA GLN A 103 4.40 -9.67 -23.51
C GLN A 103 3.90 -9.06 -22.19
N LEU A 104 2.90 -8.19 -22.26
CA LEU A 104 2.29 -7.58 -21.06
C LEU A 104 1.62 -8.64 -20.16
N ARG A 105 0.94 -9.63 -20.77
CA ARG A 105 0.38 -10.79 -20.03
C ARG A 105 1.46 -11.59 -19.32
N SER A 106 2.64 -11.76 -19.91
CA SER A 106 3.78 -12.41 -19.26
C SER A 106 4.24 -11.64 -18.02
N ILE A 107 4.40 -10.32 -18.13
CA ILE A 107 4.74 -9.43 -17.00
C ILE A 107 3.67 -9.50 -15.90
N ARG A 108 2.38 -9.50 -16.28
CA ARG A 108 1.28 -9.70 -15.33
C ARG A 108 1.42 -11.02 -14.57
N GLY A 109 1.83 -12.10 -15.26
CA GLY A 109 2.12 -13.39 -14.64
C GLY A 109 3.25 -13.33 -13.61
N GLU A 110 4.35 -12.65 -13.93
CA GLU A 110 5.48 -12.45 -13.01
C GLU A 110 5.09 -11.70 -11.73
N LEU A 111 4.33 -10.60 -11.89
CA LEU A 111 3.84 -9.81 -10.75
C LEU A 111 2.88 -10.63 -9.88
N ALA A 112 1.97 -11.38 -10.49
CA ALA A 112 1.03 -12.26 -9.78
C ALA A 112 1.75 -13.34 -8.96
N ALA A 113 2.87 -13.86 -9.48
CA ALA A 113 3.67 -14.86 -8.80
C ALA A 113 4.43 -14.33 -7.57
N ALA A 114 4.54 -13.01 -7.39
CA ALA A 114 5.22 -12.43 -6.23
C ALA A 114 4.57 -12.88 -4.91
N ARG A 115 3.23 -12.93 -4.86
CA ARG A 115 2.42 -13.43 -3.73
C ARG A 115 1.09 -14.04 -4.21
N PRO A 116 1.07 -15.33 -4.61
CA PRO A 116 -0.08 -15.96 -5.30
C PRO A 116 -1.40 -15.97 -4.51
N THR A 117 -1.33 -15.89 -3.18
CA THR A 117 -2.52 -15.88 -2.30
C THR A 117 -3.12 -14.49 -2.09
N ALA A 118 -2.45 -13.42 -2.55
CA ALA A 118 -2.92 -12.05 -2.40
C ALA A 118 -3.98 -11.72 -3.47
N VAL A 119 -5.26 -11.85 -3.14
CA VAL A 119 -6.34 -11.64 -4.11
C VAL A 119 -6.42 -10.20 -4.64
N ASN A 120 -6.19 -9.19 -3.81
CA ASN A 120 -6.14 -7.80 -4.26
C ASN A 120 -5.01 -7.54 -5.27
N LEU A 121 -3.92 -8.32 -5.21
CA LEU A 121 -2.84 -8.27 -6.19
C LEU A 121 -3.36 -8.71 -7.56
N ALA A 122 -3.93 -9.92 -7.63
CA ALA A 122 -4.48 -10.46 -8.87
C ALA A 122 -5.60 -9.57 -9.44
N TRP A 123 -6.53 -9.14 -8.59
CA TRP A 123 -7.63 -8.24 -8.97
C TRP A 123 -7.13 -6.93 -9.59
N ALA A 124 -6.14 -6.27 -8.99
CA ALA A 124 -5.61 -5.01 -9.52
C ALA A 124 -4.88 -5.20 -10.85
N LEU A 125 -4.10 -6.28 -10.98
CA LEU A 125 -3.46 -6.63 -12.25
C LEU A 125 -4.48 -6.88 -13.36
N ASP A 126 -5.58 -7.59 -13.04
CA ASP A 126 -6.62 -7.92 -14.01
C ASP A 126 -7.37 -6.66 -14.47
N LYS A 127 -7.62 -5.71 -13.55
CA LYS A 127 -8.21 -4.40 -13.88
C LYS A 127 -7.32 -3.59 -14.85
N VAL A 128 -6.03 -3.55 -14.58
CA VAL A 128 -5.07 -2.88 -15.48
C VAL A 128 -5.01 -3.58 -16.84
N MET A 129 -5.01 -4.91 -16.89
CA MET A 129 -5.06 -5.66 -18.15
C MET A 129 -6.34 -5.42 -18.94
N GLU A 130 -7.49 -5.35 -18.27
CA GLU A 130 -8.81 -5.05 -18.85
C GLU A 130 -8.83 -3.65 -19.47
N ALA A 131 -8.29 -2.64 -18.78
CA ALA A 131 -8.17 -1.30 -19.35
C ALA A 131 -7.19 -1.28 -20.54
N ALA A 132 -6.03 -1.89 -20.38
CA ALA A 132 -4.96 -1.92 -21.36
C ALA A 132 -5.36 -2.61 -22.68
N CYS A 133 -6.18 -3.67 -22.64
CA CYS A 133 -6.53 -4.43 -23.85
C CYS A 133 -7.39 -3.64 -24.85
N HIS A 134 -8.02 -2.54 -24.44
CA HIS A 134 -8.79 -1.66 -25.34
C HIS A 134 -7.90 -0.72 -26.16
N GLY A 135 -6.60 -0.60 -25.84
CA GLY A 135 -5.67 0.22 -26.62
C GLY A 135 -5.47 -0.32 -28.05
N PRO A 136 -5.56 0.53 -29.09
CA PRO A 136 -5.34 0.11 -30.48
C PRO A 136 -3.86 -0.17 -30.82
N ASP A 137 -2.92 0.40 -30.07
CA ASP A 137 -1.48 0.26 -30.30
C ASP A 137 -0.68 0.29 -28.99
N ALA A 138 0.63 0.07 -29.07
CA ALA A 138 1.52 0.03 -27.91
C ALA A 138 1.47 1.32 -27.08
N THR A 139 1.31 2.49 -27.70
CA THR A 139 1.26 3.79 -26.99
C THR A 139 -0.01 3.86 -26.15
N ALA A 140 -1.17 3.62 -26.77
CA ALA A 140 -2.45 3.66 -26.09
C ALA A 140 -2.56 2.58 -24.98
N ILE A 141 -1.95 1.41 -25.18
CA ILE A 141 -1.87 0.36 -24.15
C ILE A 141 -1.08 0.86 -22.92
N ARG A 142 0.07 1.51 -23.12
CA ARG A 142 0.90 2.05 -22.02
C ARG A 142 0.13 3.13 -21.25
N GLU A 143 -0.53 4.04 -21.97
CA GLU A 143 -1.33 5.12 -21.38
C GLU A 143 -2.50 4.56 -20.57
N ALA A 144 -3.26 3.62 -21.14
CA ALA A 144 -4.39 2.97 -20.45
C ALA A 144 -3.93 2.21 -19.19
N ALA A 145 -2.81 1.49 -19.27
CA ALA A 145 -2.27 0.77 -18.11
C ALA A 145 -1.87 1.72 -16.96
N LEU A 146 -1.22 2.85 -17.28
CA LEU A 146 -0.86 3.85 -16.28
C LEU A 146 -2.07 4.57 -15.70
N ALA A 147 -3.00 5.00 -16.57
CA ALA A 147 -4.23 5.68 -16.16
C ALA A 147 -5.05 4.81 -15.21
N GLU A 148 -5.20 3.52 -15.51
CA GLU A 148 -5.92 2.60 -14.63
C GLU A 148 -5.21 2.37 -13.29
N ALA A 149 -3.89 2.25 -13.28
CA ALA A 149 -3.13 2.15 -12.03
C ALA A 149 -3.29 3.40 -11.14
N GLN A 150 -3.29 4.59 -11.73
CA GLN A 150 -3.56 5.85 -11.03
C GLN A 150 -4.99 5.91 -10.51
N ARG A 151 -5.97 5.51 -11.34
CA ARG A 151 -7.39 5.46 -10.95
C ARG A 151 -7.62 4.53 -9.77
N LEU A 152 -6.98 3.35 -9.75
CA LEU A 152 -7.06 2.41 -8.63
C LEU A 152 -6.47 3.01 -7.34
N ALA A 153 -5.37 3.77 -7.45
CA ALA A 153 -4.76 4.43 -6.30
C ALA A 153 -5.66 5.52 -5.71
N GLU A 154 -6.27 6.35 -6.55
CA GLU A 154 -7.22 7.39 -6.15
C GLU A 154 -8.50 6.80 -5.56
N ALA A 155 -9.03 5.74 -6.18
CA ALA A 155 -10.21 5.03 -5.72
C ALA A 155 -9.99 4.41 -4.34
N ASP A 156 -8.82 3.85 -4.05
CA ASP A 156 -8.48 3.32 -2.71
C ASP A 156 -8.55 4.42 -1.65
N VAL A 157 -7.88 5.56 -1.88
CA VAL A 157 -7.90 6.68 -0.92
C VAL A 157 -9.32 7.23 -0.71
N ALA A 158 -10.10 7.36 -1.79
CA ALA A 158 -11.49 7.82 -1.71
C ALA A 158 -12.37 6.85 -0.91
N ALA A 159 -12.25 5.54 -1.18
CA ALA A 159 -12.96 4.49 -0.47
C ALA A 159 -12.59 4.46 1.02
N ASN A 160 -11.31 4.55 1.35
CA ASN A 160 -10.82 4.57 2.73
C ASN A 160 -11.35 5.79 3.51
N ARG A 161 -11.38 6.97 2.88
CA ARG A 161 -11.98 8.17 3.49
C ARG A 161 -13.48 8.03 3.69
N ALA A 162 -14.21 7.44 2.74
CA ALA A 162 -15.64 7.19 2.87
C ALA A 162 -15.93 6.19 3.99
N LEU A 163 -15.22 5.06 4.00
CA LEU A 163 -15.29 4.04 5.05
C LEU A 163 -14.98 4.66 6.43
N GLY A 164 -13.94 5.49 6.51
CA GLY A 164 -13.59 6.19 7.74
C GLY A 164 -14.74 7.06 8.27
N ARG A 165 -15.36 7.88 7.42
CA ARG A 165 -16.52 8.71 7.80
C ARG A 165 -17.70 7.88 8.29
N HIS A 166 -18.03 6.79 7.61
CA HIS A 166 -19.13 5.90 8.01
C HIS A 166 -18.83 5.20 9.34
N GLY A 167 -17.62 4.67 9.52
CA GLY A 167 -17.24 4.01 10.76
C GLY A 167 -17.12 4.99 11.93
N ALA A 168 -16.68 6.23 11.68
CA ALA A 168 -16.50 7.22 12.73
C ALA A 168 -17.82 7.56 13.42
N ALA A 169 -18.95 7.49 12.71
CA ALA A 169 -20.28 7.66 13.30
C ALA A 169 -20.60 6.62 14.39
N LEU A 170 -19.97 5.45 14.34
CA LEU A 170 -20.15 4.35 15.31
C LEU A 170 -19.24 4.46 16.53
N ILE A 171 -18.25 5.36 16.52
CA ILE A 171 -17.31 5.55 17.63
C ILE A 171 -17.81 6.67 18.55
N PRO A 172 -18.05 6.42 19.86
CA PRO A 172 -18.40 7.46 20.82
C PRO A 172 -17.25 8.47 21.04
N ASP A 173 -17.58 9.71 21.42
CA ASP A 173 -16.58 10.64 21.95
C ASP A 173 -16.02 10.11 23.28
N GLY A 174 -14.70 10.18 23.47
CA GLY A 174 -14.02 9.63 24.64
C GLY A 174 -13.68 8.14 24.55
N ALA A 175 -13.93 7.47 23.42
CA ALA A 175 -13.77 6.02 23.31
C ALA A 175 -12.30 5.56 23.35
N ARG A 176 -12.07 4.45 24.05
CA ARG A 176 -10.86 3.62 24.06
C ARG A 176 -11.04 2.49 23.05
N VAL A 177 -10.47 2.67 21.87
CA VAL A 177 -10.64 1.75 20.73
C VAL A 177 -9.54 0.68 20.79
N LEU A 178 -9.89 -0.60 20.73
CA LEU A 178 -8.93 -1.68 20.51
C LEU A 178 -8.81 -1.98 19.01
N THR A 179 -7.59 -2.20 18.54
CA THR A 179 -7.33 -2.63 17.16
C THR A 179 -6.24 -3.69 17.11
N HIS A 180 -6.24 -4.49 16.03
CA HIS A 180 -5.35 -5.63 15.84
C HIS A 180 -4.71 -5.57 14.45
N CYS A 181 -3.43 -5.98 14.34
CA CYS A 181 -2.60 -5.85 13.14
C CYS A 181 -2.34 -4.39 12.75
N ASN A 182 -2.13 -4.15 11.45
CA ASN A 182 -2.01 -2.83 10.84
C ASN A 182 -2.98 -2.74 9.65
N ALA A 183 -4.03 -1.95 9.85
CA ALA A 183 -5.07 -1.64 8.86
C ALA A 183 -5.20 -0.12 8.69
N GLY A 184 -4.05 0.55 8.67
CA GLY A 184 -3.94 2.00 8.54
C GLY A 184 -3.43 2.46 7.19
N ALA A 185 -2.83 3.66 7.16
CA ALA A 185 -2.38 4.28 5.94
C ALA A 185 -1.29 3.41 5.30
N LEU A 186 -0.42 2.83 6.13
CA LEU A 186 0.66 1.93 5.73
C LEU A 186 0.16 0.64 5.03
N ALA A 187 -1.06 0.18 5.32
CA ALA A 187 -1.64 -1.01 4.70
C ALA A 187 -2.43 -0.72 3.41
N THR A 188 -2.59 0.56 3.07
CA THR A 188 -3.39 1.07 1.95
C THR A 188 -2.54 2.04 1.12
N VAL A 189 -3.11 2.69 0.10
CA VAL A 189 -2.43 3.80 -0.59
C VAL A 189 -2.28 5.00 0.35
N GLY A 190 -3.28 5.20 1.21
CA GLY A 190 -3.27 6.17 2.29
C GLY A 190 -4.56 6.14 3.10
N TYR A 191 -4.56 6.89 4.21
CA TYR A 191 -5.65 7.00 5.18
C TYR A 191 -5.93 5.72 6.00
N GLY A 192 -6.10 4.57 5.34
CA GLY A 192 -6.36 3.29 5.98
C GLY A 192 -7.83 2.93 6.13
N THR A 193 -8.08 1.69 6.56
CA THR A 193 -9.42 1.18 6.81
C THR A 193 -9.78 1.32 8.28
N ALA A 194 -9.38 0.38 9.14
CA ALA A 194 -9.66 0.42 10.57
C ALA A 194 -9.07 1.66 11.25
N LEU A 195 -7.80 1.99 10.95
CA LEU A 195 -7.22 3.22 11.48
C LEU A 195 -7.72 4.45 10.72
N GLY A 196 -8.27 4.30 9.52
CA GLY A 196 -8.98 5.36 8.81
C GLY A 196 -10.28 5.75 9.52
N VAL A 197 -10.99 4.78 10.11
CA VAL A 197 -12.15 5.04 10.99
C VAL A 197 -11.72 5.83 12.22
N ILE A 198 -10.62 5.44 12.87
CA ILE A 198 -10.07 6.14 14.03
C ILE A 198 -9.64 7.57 13.64
N ARG A 199 -8.93 7.74 12.53
CA ARG A 199 -8.53 9.06 11.99
C ARG A 199 -9.75 9.93 11.72
N ALA A 200 -10.77 9.40 11.06
CA ALA A 200 -12.01 10.12 10.79
C ALA A 200 -12.71 10.58 12.08
N ALA A 201 -12.73 9.74 13.13
CA ALA A 201 -13.30 10.11 14.42
C ALA A 201 -12.52 11.27 15.07
N VAL A 202 -11.18 11.22 15.04
CA VAL A 202 -10.33 12.31 15.53
C VAL A 202 -10.49 13.59 14.70
N GLU A 203 -10.55 13.48 13.38
CA GLU A 203 -10.82 14.60 12.45
C GLU A 203 -12.19 15.26 12.73
N GLN A 204 -13.18 14.49 13.22
CA GLN A 204 -14.48 14.99 13.69
C GLN A 204 -14.44 15.62 15.10
N GLY A 205 -13.25 15.72 15.71
CA GLY A 205 -13.06 16.33 17.04
C GLY A 205 -13.30 15.38 18.22
N LYS A 206 -13.50 14.07 17.99
CA LYS A 206 -13.67 13.10 19.07
C LYS A 206 -12.35 12.85 19.79
N ARG A 207 -12.41 12.77 21.12
CA ARG A 207 -11.28 12.34 21.96
C ARG A 207 -11.17 10.83 21.89
N ILE A 208 -10.19 10.32 21.15
CA ILE A 208 -9.97 8.88 20.98
C ILE A 208 -8.62 8.48 21.57
N SER A 209 -8.58 7.34 22.26
CA SER A 209 -7.34 6.64 22.58
C SER A 209 -7.39 5.22 22.04
N VAL A 210 -6.22 4.68 21.68
CA VAL A 210 -6.11 3.39 21.00
C VAL A 210 -5.30 2.40 21.84
N TRP A 211 -5.85 1.22 22.05
CA TRP A 211 -5.10 0.03 22.41
C TRP A 211 -4.69 -0.66 21.12
N ALA A 212 -3.38 -0.80 20.88
CA ALA A 212 -2.86 -1.53 19.74
C ALA A 212 -2.25 -2.84 20.23
N ASP A 213 -2.83 -3.97 19.83
CA ASP A 213 -2.24 -5.28 20.05
C ASP A 213 -0.92 -5.39 19.29
N GLU A 214 0.15 -5.92 19.89
CA GLU A 214 1.45 -6.02 19.24
C GLU A 214 1.42 -6.84 17.94
N THR A 215 0.52 -7.82 17.85
CA THR A 215 0.23 -8.68 16.70
C THR A 215 1.36 -9.66 16.37
N ARG A 216 1.59 -10.65 17.25
CA ARG A 216 2.56 -11.72 16.99
C ARG A 216 2.16 -12.59 15.79
N PRO A 217 3.13 -13.23 15.11
CA PRO A 217 4.58 -13.19 15.37
C PRO A 217 5.30 -12.04 14.64
N ARG A 218 4.61 -11.31 13.76
CA ARG A 218 5.23 -10.33 12.84
C ARG A 218 5.23 -8.90 13.38
N LEU A 219 4.57 -8.67 14.51
CA LEU A 219 4.60 -7.43 15.28
C LEU A 219 4.10 -6.20 14.49
N GLN A 220 3.08 -6.37 13.64
CA GLN A 220 2.56 -5.26 12.82
C GLN A 220 1.97 -4.14 13.69
N GLY A 221 1.29 -4.50 14.78
CA GLY A 221 0.72 -3.49 15.66
C GLY A 221 1.81 -2.69 16.38
N ALA A 222 2.85 -3.37 16.87
CA ALA A 222 4.00 -2.71 17.49
C ALA A 222 4.82 -1.87 16.50
N ALA A 223 5.14 -2.41 15.33
CA ALA A 223 6.08 -1.79 14.39
C ALA A 223 5.43 -0.73 13.49
N LEU A 224 4.13 -0.85 13.19
CA LEU A 224 3.45 -0.02 12.18
C LEU A 224 2.28 0.77 12.77
N THR A 225 1.35 0.11 13.46
CA THR A 225 0.15 0.78 13.99
C THR A 225 0.51 1.80 15.07
N ALA A 226 1.28 1.38 16.08
CA ALA A 226 1.75 2.30 17.11
C ALA A 226 2.57 3.44 16.50
N TRP A 227 3.45 3.13 15.56
CA TRP A 227 4.26 4.13 14.87
C TRP A 227 3.39 5.16 14.11
N GLU A 228 2.46 4.74 13.25
CA GLU A 228 1.70 5.68 12.42
C GLU A 228 0.70 6.50 13.23
N LEU A 229 0.12 5.93 14.30
CA LEU A 229 -0.76 6.68 15.21
C LEU A 229 0.03 7.72 16.01
N GLN A 230 1.25 7.39 16.45
CA GLN A 230 2.14 8.36 17.09
C GLN A 230 2.50 9.52 16.15
N GLN A 231 2.79 9.24 14.88
CA GLN A 231 3.06 10.31 13.91
C GLN A 231 1.83 11.20 13.62
N ASP A 232 0.63 10.66 13.78
CA ASP A 232 -0.62 11.41 13.66
C ASP A 232 -1.03 12.12 14.95
N GLY A 233 -0.26 11.96 16.04
CA GLY A 233 -0.60 12.54 17.35
C GLY A 233 -1.82 11.89 18.00
N ILE A 234 -2.21 10.69 17.56
CA ILE A 234 -3.33 9.94 18.13
C ILE A 234 -2.80 9.14 19.34
N PRO A 235 -3.37 9.32 20.55
CA PRO A 235 -2.94 8.59 21.73
C PRO A 235 -3.04 7.08 21.51
N VAL A 236 -1.92 6.38 21.61
CA VAL A 236 -1.85 4.92 21.43
C VAL A 236 -1.04 4.29 22.56
N THR A 237 -1.53 3.18 23.10
CA THR A 237 -0.80 2.31 24.01
C THR A 237 -0.63 0.94 23.38
N LEU A 238 0.61 0.50 23.25
CA LEU A 238 0.95 -0.83 22.78
C LEU A 238 0.72 -1.84 23.90
N ILE A 239 0.09 -2.97 23.57
CA ILE A 239 -0.17 -4.06 24.51
C ILE A 239 0.24 -5.41 23.91
N ALA A 240 0.60 -6.36 24.77
CA ALA A 240 0.72 -7.75 24.34
C ALA A 240 -0.66 -8.29 23.92
N ASP A 241 -0.72 -9.16 22.90
CA ASP A 241 -1.98 -9.73 22.39
C ASP A 241 -2.81 -10.37 23.51
N THR A 242 -2.16 -10.98 24.50
CA THR A 242 -2.81 -11.65 25.64
C THR A 242 -3.44 -10.70 26.65
N ALA A 243 -3.12 -9.40 26.62
CA ALA A 243 -3.68 -8.40 27.51
C ALA A 243 -5.07 -7.92 27.07
N ALA A 244 -5.44 -8.09 25.80
CA ALA A 244 -6.70 -7.61 25.23
C ALA A 244 -7.91 -8.09 26.03
N GLY A 245 -8.00 -9.39 26.33
CA GLY A 245 -9.10 -9.97 27.12
C GLY A 245 -9.17 -9.43 28.55
N HIS A 246 -8.03 -9.11 29.17
CA HIS A 246 -8.01 -8.50 30.50
C HIS A 246 -8.56 -7.06 30.47
N LEU A 247 -8.19 -6.27 29.47
CA LEU A 247 -8.69 -4.90 29.30
C LEU A 247 -10.18 -4.87 29.01
N MET A 248 -10.68 -5.77 28.14
CA MET A 248 -12.10 -5.92 27.87
C MET A 248 -12.87 -6.25 29.16
N ARG A 249 -12.38 -7.22 29.95
CA ARG A 249 -13.01 -7.61 31.22
C ARG A 249 -13.08 -6.46 32.23
N ARG A 250 -12.13 -5.53 32.21
CA ARG A 250 -12.10 -4.34 33.08
C ARG A 250 -12.94 -3.18 32.55
N GLY A 251 -13.65 -3.35 31.44
CA GLY A 251 -14.39 -2.27 30.80
C GLY A 251 -13.47 -1.15 30.33
N GLN A 252 -12.25 -1.49 29.88
CA GLN A 252 -11.25 -0.55 29.38
C GLN A 252 -11.21 -0.41 27.86
N VAL A 253 -12.08 -1.14 27.16
CA VAL A 253 -12.28 -1.11 25.71
C VAL A 253 -13.74 -0.76 25.45
N ASP A 254 -13.98 0.32 24.71
CA ASP A 254 -15.33 0.81 24.41
C ASP A 254 -15.84 0.30 23.05
N CYS A 255 -14.92 0.11 22.09
CA CYS A 255 -15.20 -0.59 20.84
C CYS A 255 -13.94 -1.22 20.25
N ILE A 256 -14.13 -2.13 19.31
CA ILE A 256 -13.07 -2.82 18.58
C ILE A 256 -13.24 -2.51 17.09
N VAL A 257 -12.17 -2.07 16.44
CA VAL A 257 -12.16 -1.84 14.99
C VAL A 257 -10.95 -2.54 14.39
N VAL A 258 -11.20 -3.48 13.48
CA VAL A 258 -10.17 -4.28 12.81
C VAL A 258 -10.30 -4.17 11.31
N GLY A 259 -9.21 -4.47 10.60
CA GLY A 259 -9.24 -4.66 9.16
C GLY A 259 -9.83 -6.02 8.77
N ALA A 260 -9.80 -6.30 7.47
CA ALA A 260 -10.11 -7.62 6.93
C ALA A 260 -9.17 -7.92 5.74
N ASP A 261 -8.68 -9.16 5.66
CA ASP A 261 -7.99 -9.67 4.47
C ASP A 261 -9.03 -10.21 3.45
N ARG A 262 -10.15 -10.78 3.93
CA ARG A 262 -11.28 -11.22 3.10
C ARG A 262 -12.57 -11.25 3.91
N ILE A 263 -13.68 -10.86 3.28
CA ILE A 263 -15.03 -11.05 3.81
C ILE A 263 -15.79 -11.93 2.82
N ALA A 264 -16.33 -13.05 3.29
CA ALA A 264 -17.12 -13.97 2.47
C ALA A 264 -18.58 -13.50 2.36
N ALA A 265 -19.35 -14.08 1.43
CA ALA A 265 -20.73 -13.67 1.17
C ALA A 265 -21.67 -13.89 2.38
N ASN A 266 -21.32 -14.82 3.27
CA ASN A 266 -22.05 -15.08 4.52
C ASN A 266 -21.64 -14.14 5.68
N GLY A 267 -20.68 -13.25 5.46
CA GLY A 267 -20.15 -12.34 6.48
C GLY A 267 -18.92 -12.86 7.24
N ASP A 268 -18.44 -14.08 6.98
CA ASP A 268 -17.21 -14.57 7.62
C ASP A 268 -16.02 -13.70 7.25
N VAL A 269 -15.27 -13.28 8.28
CA VAL A 269 -14.12 -12.40 8.13
C VAL A 269 -12.84 -13.20 8.37
N ALA A 270 -12.00 -13.31 7.33
CA ALA A 270 -10.62 -13.70 7.49
C ALA A 270 -9.76 -12.44 7.70
N ASN A 271 -8.99 -12.43 8.77
CA ASN A 271 -8.05 -11.36 9.11
C ASN A 271 -6.76 -11.98 9.69
N LYS A 272 -5.84 -11.13 10.16
CA LYS A 272 -4.64 -11.56 10.89
C LYS A 272 -5.01 -12.48 12.07
N ILE A 273 -4.15 -13.46 12.34
CA ILE A 273 -4.24 -14.34 13.52
C ILE A 273 -4.25 -13.50 14.80
N GLY A 274 -5.17 -13.82 15.71
CA GLY A 274 -5.48 -13.03 16.91
C GLY A 274 -6.91 -12.53 16.88
#